data_AF-A0A9Q9BJI7-F1
#
_entry.id   AF-A0A9Q9BJI7-F1
#
_cell.length_a   1.000
_cell.length_b   1.000
_cell.length_c   1.000
_cell.angle_alpha   90.00
_cell.angle_beta   90.00
_cell.angle_gamma   90.00
#
_symmetry.space_group_name_H-M   'P 1'
#
loop_
_entity.id
_entity.type
_entity.pdbx_description
1 polymer ?
#
loop_
_entity_poly.entity_id
_entity_poly.type
_entity_poly.pdbx_seq_one_letter_code
_entity_poly.pdbx_strand_id
1 'polypeptide(L)'
;MKIKKLIFIFLLLAGVLFNLNAGERTMPVDMIIMIDKSLSMQDPGKFDSLKQWVLDELIGEIIINGDWISIYQFYESPEHLVSIEVKNKEDTDRIIKTVNKIRPNGRFTDVGKALDKIQEAVNERGENGRYKVLFMLTDLEQDAPITSKYSGKQKKFSSPYLVESRIIKHDNWYEITVDMGLQDRVVKTSKALFSDLIKNEGKDRVQSDENTALIKKDNP
;
A
#
# COMPACT_ATOMS: atom_id res chain seq x y z
N MET A 1 -4.88 9.41 -56.85
CA MET A 1 -4.88 8.19 -55.99
C MET A 1 -3.66 8.07 -55.06
N LYS A 2 -2.47 8.58 -55.42
CA LYS A 2 -1.23 8.44 -54.62
C LYS A 2 -1.21 9.23 -53.29
N ILE A 3 -1.74 10.46 -53.28
CA ILE A 3 -1.75 11.33 -52.08
C ILE A 3 -2.67 10.79 -50.97
N LYS A 4 -3.85 10.26 -51.33
CA LYS A 4 -4.78 9.65 -50.38
C LYS A 4 -4.19 8.40 -49.69
N LYS A 5 -3.41 7.59 -50.43
CA LYS A 5 -2.66 6.46 -49.86
C LYS A 5 -1.55 6.93 -48.91
N LEU A 6 -0.85 8.02 -49.25
CA LEU A 6 0.21 8.59 -48.41
C LEU A 6 -0.35 9.12 -47.07
N ILE A 7 -1.48 9.83 -47.12
CA ILE A 7 -2.17 10.33 -45.92
C ILE A 7 -2.67 9.17 -45.04
N PHE A 8 -3.19 8.11 -45.66
CA PHE A 8 -3.65 6.94 -44.93
C PHE A 8 -2.50 6.20 -44.23
N ILE A 9 -1.35 6.06 -44.89
CA ILE A 9 -0.14 5.49 -44.28
C ILE A 9 0.36 6.36 -43.12
N PHE A 10 0.34 7.69 -43.27
CA PHE A 10 0.76 8.62 -42.22
C PHE A 10 -0.16 8.55 -40.98
N LEU A 11 -1.49 8.48 -41.18
CA LEU A 11 -2.45 8.30 -40.09
C LEU A 11 -2.29 6.94 -39.37
N LEU A 12 -1.96 5.89 -40.11
CA LEU A 12 -1.73 4.55 -39.56
C LEU A 12 -0.41 4.51 -38.76
N LEU A 13 0.64 5.18 -39.24
CA LEU A 13 1.91 5.33 -38.53
C LEU A 13 1.76 6.18 -37.25
N ALA A 14 1.00 7.28 -37.33
CA ALA A 14 0.70 8.12 -36.18
C ALA A 14 -0.10 7.34 -35.12
N GLY A 15 -1.10 6.56 -35.53
CA GLY A 15 -1.87 5.70 -34.61
C GLY A 15 -1.02 4.66 -33.88
N VAL A 16 0.01 4.09 -34.51
CA VAL A 16 0.90 3.12 -33.86
C VAL A 16 1.83 3.80 -32.83
N LEU A 17 2.29 5.02 -33.09
CA LEU A 17 3.19 5.74 -32.19
C LEU A 17 2.52 6.20 -30.88
N PHE A 18 1.22 6.47 -30.88
CA PHE A 18 0.47 6.89 -29.68
C PHE A 18 0.01 5.73 -28.78
N ASN A 19 0.08 4.47 -29.25
CA ASN A 19 -0.36 3.31 -28.47
C ASN A 19 0.77 2.67 -27.63
N LEU A 20 2.00 3.18 -27.68
CA LEU A 20 3.14 2.55 -27.00
C LEU A 20 3.19 2.76 -25.48
N ASN A 21 2.39 3.69 -24.92
CA ASN A 21 2.38 3.98 -23.48
C ASN A 21 1.03 3.66 -22.80
N ALA A 22 0.20 2.82 -23.44
CA ALA A 22 -1.10 2.43 -22.90
C ALA A 22 -0.92 1.39 -21.77
N GLY A 23 -0.55 1.85 -20.58
CA GLY A 23 -0.43 1.00 -19.39
C GLY A 23 0.47 1.54 -18.29
N GLU A 24 1.34 2.50 -18.60
CA GLU A 24 2.26 3.06 -17.60
C GLU A 24 1.57 4.09 -16.72
N ARG A 25 1.78 3.99 -15.40
CA ARG A 25 1.30 4.99 -14.46
C ARG A 25 2.02 6.30 -14.71
N THR A 26 1.25 7.38 -14.88
CA THR A 26 1.79 8.74 -15.10
C THR A 26 1.62 9.66 -13.90
N MET A 27 0.80 9.26 -12.91
CA MET A 27 0.51 10.06 -11.72
C MET A 27 1.38 9.62 -10.54
N PRO A 28 2.23 10.51 -9.98
CA PRO A 28 3.02 10.20 -8.79
C PRO A 28 2.17 9.89 -7.56
N VAL A 29 2.67 8.98 -6.72
CA VAL A 29 2.01 8.57 -5.46
C VAL A 29 2.92 8.77 -4.26
N ASP A 30 2.34 8.76 -3.07
CA ASP A 30 3.10 8.61 -1.82
C ASP A 30 3.04 7.14 -1.41
N MET A 31 4.19 6.48 -1.30
CA MET A 31 4.30 5.06 -1.02
C MET A 31 5.00 4.85 0.32
N ILE A 32 4.33 4.19 1.25
CA ILE A 32 4.89 3.80 2.54
C ILE A 32 5.09 2.29 2.48
N ILE A 33 6.32 1.83 2.68
CA ILE A 33 6.70 0.42 2.54
C ILE A 33 7.21 -0.06 3.89
N MET A 34 6.60 -1.11 4.42
CA MET A 34 6.88 -1.70 5.71
C MET A 34 7.39 -3.12 5.49
N ILE A 35 8.67 -3.35 5.77
CA ILE A 35 9.35 -4.63 5.49
C ILE A 35 9.54 -5.40 6.79
N ASP A 36 8.95 -6.58 6.88
CA ASP A 36 9.15 -7.49 7.99
C ASP A 36 10.56 -8.08 7.94
N LYS A 37 11.27 -7.96 9.06
CA LYS A 37 12.61 -8.49 9.26
C LYS A 37 12.70 -9.39 10.48
N SER A 38 11.58 -9.97 10.90
CA SER A 38 11.51 -10.95 11.98
C SER A 38 12.27 -12.24 11.65
N LEU A 39 12.48 -13.08 12.66
CA LEU A 39 13.18 -14.35 12.53
C LEU A 39 12.40 -15.37 11.70
N SER A 40 11.07 -15.32 11.67
CA SER A 40 10.27 -16.21 10.81
C SER A 40 10.54 -15.97 9.32
N MET A 41 10.99 -14.76 8.96
CA MET A 41 11.45 -14.44 7.61
C MET A 41 12.81 -15.06 7.24
N GLN A 42 13.56 -15.62 8.21
CA GLN A 42 14.81 -16.35 7.91
C GLN A 42 14.57 -17.71 7.25
N ASP A 43 13.33 -18.23 7.27
CA ASP A 43 13.05 -19.51 6.63
C ASP A 43 13.55 -19.50 5.17
N PRO A 44 14.21 -20.58 4.72
CA PRO A 44 14.91 -20.60 3.44
C PRO A 44 14.06 -20.06 2.28
N GLY A 45 14.56 -19.02 1.62
CA GLY A 45 13.94 -18.42 0.44
C GLY A 45 12.87 -17.34 0.71
N LYS A 46 12.34 -17.20 1.94
CA LYS A 46 11.31 -16.17 2.24
C LYS A 46 11.83 -14.76 2.01
N PHE A 47 12.82 -14.35 2.80
CA PHE A 47 13.34 -12.99 2.74
C PHE A 47 14.08 -12.69 1.43
N ASP A 48 14.77 -13.68 0.86
CA ASP A 48 15.47 -13.51 -0.42
C ASP A 48 14.47 -13.26 -1.57
N SER A 49 13.38 -14.03 -1.64
CA SER A 49 12.29 -13.82 -2.60
C SER A 49 11.63 -12.45 -2.41
N LEU A 50 11.28 -12.08 -1.17
CA LEU A 50 10.72 -10.76 -0.85
C LEU A 50 11.64 -9.65 -1.34
N LYS A 51 12.93 -9.77 -1.01
CA LYS A 51 13.93 -8.77 -1.39
C LYS A 51 14.08 -8.67 -2.90
N GLN A 52 14.12 -9.78 -3.61
CA GLN A 52 14.14 -9.79 -5.08
C GLN A 52 12.90 -9.11 -5.65
N TRP A 53 11.70 -9.45 -5.19
CA TRP A 53 10.48 -8.79 -5.63
C TRP A 53 10.49 -7.28 -5.39
N VAL A 54 10.99 -6.82 -4.23
CA VAL A 54 11.13 -5.38 -3.95
C VAL A 54 12.10 -4.72 -4.94
N LEU A 55 13.23 -5.36 -5.24
CA LEU A 55 14.25 -4.80 -6.11
C LEU A 55 13.83 -4.80 -7.59
N ASP A 56 13.26 -5.91 -8.05
CA ASP A 56 12.98 -6.15 -9.47
C ASP A 56 11.62 -5.56 -9.84
N GLU A 57 10.56 -5.87 -9.09
CA GLU A 57 9.20 -5.45 -9.43
C GLU A 57 8.89 -4.06 -8.87
N LEU A 58 9.01 -3.89 -7.53
CA LEU A 58 8.59 -2.64 -6.90
C LEU A 58 9.48 -1.47 -7.33
N ILE A 59 10.80 -1.63 -7.24
CA ILE A 59 11.75 -0.56 -7.58
C ILE A 59 12.05 -0.50 -9.07
N GLY A 60 12.14 -1.65 -9.76
CA GLY A 60 12.47 -1.72 -11.18
C GLY A 60 11.33 -1.29 -12.10
N GLU A 61 10.08 -1.63 -11.75
CA GLU A 61 8.94 -1.50 -12.66
C GLU A 61 7.81 -0.60 -12.13
N ILE A 62 7.54 -0.60 -10.81
CA ILE A 62 6.37 0.11 -10.24
C ILE A 62 6.68 1.57 -9.87
N ILE A 63 7.85 1.83 -9.29
CA ILE A 63 8.28 3.16 -8.87
C ILE A 63 8.65 4.01 -10.08
N ILE A 64 8.11 5.23 -10.15
CA ILE A 64 8.39 6.19 -11.23
C ILE A 64 8.92 7.51 -10.66
N ASN A 65 9.50 8.32 -11.54
CA ASN A 65 9.91 9.68 -11.19
C ASN A 65 8.71 10.51 -10.70
N GLY A 66 8.93 11.24 -9.62
CA GLY A 66 7.94 12.05 -8.91
C GLY A 66 7.35 11.35 -7.70
N ASP A 67 7.48 10.03 -7.55
CA ASP A 67 6.98 9.32 -6.36
C ASP A 67 7.69 9.77 -5.09
N TRP A 68 6.96 9.76 -3.98
CA TRP A 68 7.55 9.89 -2.66
C TRP A 68 7.51 8.53 -1.98
N ILE A 69 8.67 8.01 -1.57
CA ILE A 69 8.82 6.69 -1.00
C ILE A 69 9.32 6.83 0.44
N SER A 70 8.69 6.11 1.38
CA SER A 70 9.14 6.00 2.77
C SER A 70 9.24 4.53 3.16
N ILE A 71 10.45 4.06 3.48
CA ILE A 71 10.71 2.66 3.85
C ILE A 71 10.94 2.56 5.34
N TYR A 72 10.25 1.60 5.93
CA TYR A 72 10.42 1.16 7.30
C TYR A 72 10.78 -0.33 7.30
N GLN A 73 11.55 -0.75 8.28
CA GLN A 73 11.67 -2.17 8.66
C GLN A 73 11.01 -2.39 10.02
N PHE A 74 10.50 -3.58 10.29
CA PHE A 74 9.93 -3.87 11.60
C PHE A 74 10.16 -5.32 12.02
N TYR A 75 10.13 -5.52 13.33
CA TYR A 75 10.04 -6.82 13.98
C TYR A 75 9.29 -6.61 15.31
N GLU A 76 9.87 -5.85 16.26
CA GLU A 76 9.21 -5.44 17.52
C GLU A 76 8.71 -4.01 17.46
N SER A 77 9.54 -3.10 16.94
CA SER A 77 9.21 -1.69 16.77
C SER A 77 9.58 -1.30 15.34
N PRO A 78 8.71 -0.57 14.63
CA PRO A 78 9.05 -0.08 13.30
C PRO A 78 10.18 0.95 13.34
N GLU A 79 11.13 0.81 12.45
CA GLU A 79 12.29 1.69 12.29
C GLU A 79 12.25 2.30 10.89
N HIS A 80 12.33 3.63 10.83
CA HIS A 80 12.43 4.36 9.58
C HIS A 80 13.82 4.21 8.97
N LEU A 81 13.91 3.89 7.69
CA LEU A 81 15.18 3.72 6.98
C LEU A 81 15.49 4.87 6.02
N VAL A 82 14.49 5.30 5.24
CA VAL A 82 14.65 6.37 4.25
C VAL A 82 13.29 6.95 3.87
N SER A 83 13.24 8.27 3.65
CA SER A 83 12.17 8.92 2.90
C SER A 83 12.79 9.74 1.77
N ILE A 84 12.30 9.56 0.55
CA ILE A 84 12.87 10.21 -0.63
C ILE A 84 11.80 10.49 -1.67
N GLU A 85 11.89 11.64 -2.32
CA GLU A 85 11.17 11.90 -3.56
C GLU A 85 12.05 11.46 -4.71
N VAL A 86 11.59 10.52 -5.53
CA VAL A 86 12.35 9.90 -6.62
C VAL A 86 12.40 10.88 -7.78
N LYS A 87 13.57 11.43 -8.08
CA LYS A 87 13.76 12.40 -9.18
C LYS A 87 14.62 11.82 -10.29
N ASN A 88 15.52 10.91 -9.92
CA ASN A 88 16.49 10.34 -10.83
C ASN A 88 16.93 8.94 -10.36
N LYS A 89 17.83 8.33 -11.15
CA LYS A 89 18.39 7.01 -10.86
C LYS A 89 19.19 6.95 -9.55
N GLU A 90 19.79 8.06 -9.12
CA GLU A 90 20.59 8.11 -7.90
C GLU A 90 19.70 7.94 -6.66
N ASP A 91 18.49 8.50 -6.70
CA ASP A 91 17.48 8.29 -5.66
C ASP A 91 17.05 6.82 -5.60
N THR A 92 16.79 6.21 -6.76
CA THR A 92 16.49 4.77 -6.88
C THR A 92 17.64 3.91 -6.34
N ASP A 93 18.89 4.24 -6.65
CA ASP A 93 20.06 3.53 -6.14
C ASP A 93 20.20 3.65 -4.60
N ARG A 94 19.77 4.78 -4.01
CA ARG A 94 19.72 4.94 -2.55
C ARG A 94 18.66 4.05 -1.92
N ILE A 95 17.51 3.90 -2.56
CA ILE A 95 16.44 2.97 -2.14
C ILE A 95 16.98 1.53 -2.20
N ILE A 96 17.57 1.13 -3.32
CA ILE A 96 18.17 -0.21 -3.53
C ILE A 96 19.23 -0.50 -2.45
N LYS A 97 20.14 0.44 -2.17
CA LYS A 97 21.16 0.29 -1.12
C LYS A 97 20.55 0.15 0.26
N THR A 98 19.43 0.81 0.52
CA THR A 98 18.71 0.76 1.80
C THR A 98 18.07 -0.62 1.98
N VAL A 99 17.28 -1.08 1.00
CA VAL A 99 16.67 -2.43 1.01
C VAL A 99 17.75 -3.51 1.12
N ASN A 100 18.88 -3.33 0.43
CA ASN A 100 19.99 -4.28 0.47
C ASN A 100 20.65 -4.45 1.84
N LYS A 101 20.47 -3.52 2.78
CA LYS A 101 21.00 -3.58 4.15
C LYS A 101 20.07 -4.32 5.12
N ILE A 102 18.81 -4.50 4.77
CA ILE A 102 17.84 -5.18 5.65
C ILE A 102 18.22 -6.65 5.79
N ARG A 103 18.15 -7.17 7.02
CA ARG A 103 18.45 -8.57 7.37
C ARG A 103 17.31 -9.10 8.25
N PRO A 104 16.78 -10.30 7.98
CA PRO A 104 15.76 -10.92 8.81
C PRO A 104 16.43 -11.41 10.09
N ASN A 105 16.46 -10.59 11.14
CA ASN A 105 17.15 -10.92 12.39
C ASN A 105 16.42 -10.41 13.65
N GLY A 106 15.16 -10.03 13.50
CA GLY A 106 14.33 -9.51 14.57
C GLY A 106 13.64 -10.62 15.37
N ARG A 107 13.76 -10.62 16.70
CA ARG A 107 13.30 -11.73 17.54
C ARG A 107 11.77 -11.90 17.61
N PHE A 108 11.02 -10.85 17.33
CA PHE A 108 9.57 -10.75 17.51
C PHE A 108 8.93 -10.26 16.22
N THR A 109 7.62 -10.40 16.10
CA THR A 109 6.83 -9.84 14.99
C THR A 109 5.58 -9.16 15.54
N ASP A 110 5.56 -7.83 15.47
CA ASP A 110 4.48 -6.98 15.97
C ASP A 110 3.85 -6.19 14.82
N VAL A 111 3.00 -6.90 14.07
CA VAL A 111 2.23 -6.36 12.94
C VAL A 111 1.32 -5.23 13.39
N GLY A 112 0.77 -5.32 14.60
CA GLY A 112 -0.08 -4.27 15.16
C GLY A 112 0.66 -2.94 15.32
N LYS A 113 1.86 -2.93 15.92
CA LYS A 113 2.69 -1.71 15.99
C LYS A 113 3.13 -1.23 14.61
N ALA A 114 3.36 -2.14 13.67
CA ALA A 114 3.66 -1.76 12.29
C ALA A 114 2.49 -0.95 11.69
N LEU A 115 1.26 -1.43 11.83
CA LEU A 115 0.06 -0.72 11.38
C LEU A 115 -0.12 0.64 12.07
N ASP A 116 0.14 0.73 13.38
CA ASP A 116 0.11 2.02 14.08
C ASP A 116 1.10 3.02 13.47
N LYS A 117 2.35 2.59 13.23
CA LYS A 117 3.38 3.48 12.68
C LYS A 117 3.05 3.91 11.26
N ILE A 118 2.42 3.04 10.49
CA ILE A 118 1.93 3.39 9.15
C ILE A 118 0.91 4.52 9.23
N GLN A 119 -0.07 4.41 10.14
CA GLN A 119 -1.07 5.45 10.32
C GLN A 119 -0.42 6.77 10.75
N GLU A 120 0.58 6.71 11.65
CA GLU A 120 1.36 7.88 12.05
C GLU A 120 2.10 8.48 10.84
N ALA A 121 2.81 7.69 10.05
CA ALA A 121 3.55 8.14 8.87
C ALA A 121 2.62 8.75 7.79
N VAL A 122 1.42 8.20 7.61
CA VAL A 122 0.38 8.78 6.75
C VAL A 122 -0.06 10.15 7.27
N ASN A 123 -0.33 10.25 8.58
CA ASN A 123 -0.75 11.51 9.21
C ASN A 123 0.35 12.57 9.17
N GLU A 124 1.61 12.18 9.41
CA GLU A 124 2.79 13.04 9.31
C GLU A 124 3.00 13.54 7.87
N ARG A 125 2.79 12.67 6.88
CA ARG A 125 2.84 13.06 5.46
C ARG A 125 1.75 14.07 5.11
N GLY A 126 0.61 13.99 5.80
CA GLY A 126 -0.50 14.93 5.69
C GLY A 126 -1.21 14.89 4.34
N GLU A 127 -2.19 15.79 4.20
CA GLU A 127 -2.91 15.99 2.95
C GLU A 127 -2.06 16.82 1.98
N ASN A 128 -1.79 16.25 0.81
CA ASN A 128 -1.01 16.89 -0.26
C ASN A 128 -1.64 16.63 -1.65
N GLY A 129 -2.89 16.16 -1.68
CA GLY A 129 -3.59 15.79 -2.91
C GLY A 129 -3.06 14.55 -3.63
N ARG A 130 -2.02 13.90 -3.11
CA ARG A 130 -1.43 12.69 -3.69
C ARG A 130 -2.03 11.45 -3.06
N TYR A 131 -2.29 10.46 -3.91
CA TYR A 131 -2.76 9.15 -3.49
C TYR A 131 -1.69 8.45 -2.65
N LYS A 132 -2.11 7.80 -1.55
CA LYS A 132 -1.20 7.15 -0.60
C LYS A 132 -1.39 5.64 -0.65
N VAL A 133 -0.32 4.94 -0.95
CA VAL A 133 -0.27 3.48 -1.04
C VAL A 133 0.60 2.96 0.08
N LEU A 134 0.06 2.00 0.84
CA LEU A 134 0.83 1.26 1.83
C LEU A 134 1.15 -0.12 1.29
N PHE A 135 2.41 -0.51 1.38
CA PHE A 135 2.86 -1.90 1.25
C PHE A 135 3.32 -2.41 2.62
N MET A 136 2.77 -3.54 3.05
CA MET A 136 3.29 -4.33 4.15
C MET A 136 3.72 -5.69 3.62
N LEU A 137 5.02 -6.00 3.74
CA LEU A 137 5.64 -7.21 3.21
C LEU A 137 6.06 -8.08 4.38
N THR A 138 5.34 -9.18 4.63
CA THR A 138 5.45 -10.02 5.85
C THR A 138 4.93 -11.42 5.59
N ASP A 139 5.29 -12.40 6.42
CA ASP A 139 4.63 -13.71 6.43
C ASP A 139 3.35 -13.76 7.28
N LEU A 140 2.92 -12.61 7.83
CA LEU A 140 1.72 -12.41 8.65
C LEU A 140 1.72 -13.12 10.02
N GLU A 141 2.82 -13.77 10.40
CA GLU A 141 2.96 -14.40 11.71
C GLU A 141 3.12 -13.32 12.78
N GLN A 142 2.22 -13.28 13.76
CA GLN A 142 2.35 -12.39 14.92
C GLN A 142 3.04 -13.15 16.04
N ASP A 143 4.10 -12.58 16.58
CA ASP A 143 4.80 -13.02 17.79
C ASP A 143 5.29 -11.79 18.55
N ALA A 144 4.35 -10.99 19.06
CA ALA A 144 4.65 -9.73 19.71
C ALA A 144 5.05 -9.93 21.17
N PRO A 145 6.02 -9.16 21.69
CA PRO A 145 6.47 -9.28 23.07
C PRO A 145 5.36 -8.90 24.04
N ILE A 146 5.45 -9.41 25.27
CA ILE A 146 4.43 -9.18 26.31
C ILE A 146 4.27 -7.70 26.71
N THR A 147 5.27 -6.89 26.40
CA THR A 147 5.26 -5.43 26.60
C THR A 147 4.43 -4.69 25.55
N SER A 148 4.03 -5.35 24.45
CA SER A 148 3.21 -4.73 23.41
C SER A 148 1.73 -4.75 23.76
N LYS A 149 1.01 -3.70 23.34
CA LYS A 149 -0.46 -3.68 23.36
C LYS A 149 -1.09 -4.75 22.45
N TYR A 150 -0.31 -5.29 21.51
CA TYR A 150 -0.68 -6.41 20.63
C TYR A 150 0.01 -7.72 21.01
N SER A 151 0.41 -7.86 22.27
CA SER A 151 1.14 -9.03 22.77
C SER A 151 0.44 -10.35 22.45
N GLY A 152 1.27 -11.38 22.25
CA GLY A 152 0.82 -12.75 22.01
C GLY A 152 1.24 -13.30 20.65
N LYS A 153 0.97 -14.60 20.48
CA LYS A 153 1.28 -15.35 19.26
C LYS A 153 0.02 -15.66 18.48
N GLN A 154 0.00 -15.34 17.20
CA GLN A 154 -1.09 -15.70 16.30
C GLN A 154 -0.51 -16.10 14.94
N LYS A 155 -0.99 -17.22 14.37
CA LYS A 155 -0.54 -17.69 13.05
C LYS A 155 -0.85 -16.70 11.92
N LYS A 156 -1.87 -15.86 12.11
CA LYS A 156 -2.24 -14.80 11.17
C LYS A 156 -2.85 -13.66 11.95
N PHE A 157 -2.23 -12.48 11.88
CA PHE A 157 -2.78 -11.27 12.49
C PHE A 157 -4.07 -10.85 11.78
N SER A 158 -5.14 -10.60 12.53
CA SER A 158 -6.42 -10.08 12.00
C SER A 158 -6.61 -8.64 12.47
N SER A 159 -6.93 -7.75 11.54
CA SER A 159 -7.16 -6.33 11.82
C SER A 159 -8.19 -5.78 10.85
N PRO A 160 -9.08 -4.86 11.30
CA PRO A 160 -9.98 -4.14 10.40
C PRO A 160 -9.26 -3.46 9.23
N TYR A 161 -8.01 -3.03 9.44
CA TYR A 161 -7.17 -2.45 8.38
C TYR A 161 -6.78 -3.45 7.29
N LEU A 162 -6.81 -4.75 7.58
CA LEU A 162 -6.48 -5.81 6.63
C LEU A 162 -7.72 -6.32 5.88
N VAL A 163 -8.94 -6.01 6.34
CA VAL A 163 -10.20 -6.51 5.73
C VAL A 163 -10.40 -5.97 4.31
N GLU A 164 -10.05 -4.69 4.09
CA GLU A 164 -10.15 -4.02 2.80
C GLU A 164 -8.80 -3.98 2.05
N SER A 165 -7.82 -4.76 2.51
CA SER A 165 -6.51 -4.83 1.88
C SER A 165 -6.50 -5.81 0.72
N ARG A 166 -5.76 -5.47 -0.34
CA ARG A 166 -5.39 -6.45 -1.36
C ARG A 166 -4.24 -7.29 -0.81
N ILE A 167 -4.48 -8.57 -0.58
CA ILE A 167 -3.46 -9.51 -0.13
C ILE A 167 -3.06 -10.38 -1.32
N ILE A 168 -1.82 -10.24 -1.79
CA ILE A 168 -1.21 -11.12 -2.78
C ILE A 168 -0.30 -12.08 -2.02
N LYS A 169 -0.60 -13.38 -2.15
CA LYS A 169 0.27 -14.42 -1.63
C LYS A 169 1.38 -14.68 -2.64
N HIS A 170 2.61 -14.42 -2.21
CA HIS A 170 3.82 -14.96 -2.83
C HIS A 170 4.12 -16.33 -2.22
N ASP A 171 5.15 -17.04 -2.68
CA ASP A 171 5.41 -18.45 -2.28
C ASP A 171 5.18 -18.70 -0.78
N ASN A 172 5.94 -17.99 0.06
CA ASN A 172 5.96 -18.17 1.51
C ASN A 172 5.81 -16.85 2.30
N TRP A 173 5.39 -15.77 1.64
CA TRP A 173 5.17 -14.45 2.25
C TRP A 173 4.00 -13.73 1.55
N TYR A 174 3.54 -12.63 2.12
CA TYR A 174 2.40 -11.87 1.64
C TYR A 174 2.77 -10.41 1.36
N GLU A 175 2.35 -9.93 0.20
CA GLU A 175 2.26 -8.52 -0.11
C GLU A 175 0.86 -8.05 0.26
N ILE A 176 0.80 -7.09 1.18
CA ILE A 176 -0.45 -6.51 1.64
C ILE A 176 -0.45 -5.06 1.20
N THR A 177 -1.34 -4.77 0.28
CA THR A 177 -1.50 -3.43 -0.27
C THR A 177 -2.77 -2.83 0.29
N VAL A 178 -2.63 -1.71 0.98
CA VAL A 178 -3.74 -0.97 1.57
C VAL A 178 -3.88 0.36 0.85
N ASP A 179 -5.08 0.59 0.30
CA ASP A 179 -5.51 1.88 -0.22
C ASP A 179 -6.09 2.73 0.91
N MET A 180 -5.37 3.79 1.29
CA MET A 180 -5.82 4.72 2.34
C MET A 180 -7.03 5.55 1.91
N GLY A 181 -7.23 5.80 0.61
CA GLY A 181 -8.41 6.49 0.08
C GLY A 181 -9.70 5.69 0.23
N LEU A 182 -9.61 4.35 0.20
CA LEU A 182 -10.71 3.43 0.52
C LEU A 182 -10.91 3.30 2.04
N GLN A 183 -9.83 3.19 2.82
CA GLN A 183 -9.95 3.07 4.28
C GLN A 183 -10.54 4.32 4.93
N ASP A 184 -10.12 5.52 4.54
CA ASP A 184 -10.70 6.76 5.07
C ASP A 184 -12.20 6.83 4.81
N ARG A 185 -12.65 6.37 3.62
CA ARG A 185 -14.08 6.27 3.30
C ARG A 185 -14.77 5.24 4.18
N VAL A 186 -14.22 4.02 4.31
CA VAL A 186 -14.81 2.97 5.15
C VAL A 186 -14.90 3.41 6.61
N VAL A 187 -13.83 3.98 7.19
CA VAL A 187 -13.82 4.47 8.57
C VAL A 187 -14.80 5.63 8.74
N LYS A 188 -14.83 6.60 7.82
CA LYS A 188 -15.80 7.71 7.86
C LYS A 188 -17.24 7.18 7.74
N THR A 189 -17.50 6.25 6.81
CA THR A 189 -18.82 5.65 6.59
C THR A 189 -19.26 4.81 7.79
N SER A 190 -18.40 3.96 8.34
CA SER A 190 -18.73 3.19 9.55
C SER A 190 -19.02 4.11 10.73
N LYS A 191 -18.20 5.14 10.97
CA LYS A 191 -18.47 6.12 12.03
C LYS A 191 -19.78 6.89 11.78
N ALA A 192 -20.08 7.26 10.53
CA ALA A 192 -21.33 7.91 10.18
C ALA A 192 -22.53 6.99 10.42
N LEU A 193 -22.46 5.72 9.99
CA LEU A 193 -23.50 4.71 10.20
C LEU A 193 -23.72 4.43 11.70
N PHE A 194 -22.66 4.26 12.48
CA PHE A 194 -22.78 4.07 13.94
C PHE A 194 -23.35 5.31 14.63
N SER A 195 -22.91 6.51 14.22
CA SER A 195 -23.44 7.76 14.77
C SER A 195 -24.91 7.96 14.40
N ASP A 196 -25.32 7.54 13.21
CA ASP A 196 -26.72 7.58 12.76
C ASP A 196 -27.58 6.57 13.53
N LEU A 197 -27.10 5.35 13.72
CA LEU A 197 -27.74 4.32 14.55
C LEU A 197 -28.00 4.82 15.98
N ILE A 198 -27.00 5.45 16.60
CA ILE A 198 -27.12 6.02 17.95
C ILE A 198 -28.09 7.21 17.96
N LYS A 199 -28.01 8.12 16.97
CA LYS A 199 -28.90 9.29 16.90
C LYS A 199 -30.37 8.94 16.66
N ASN A 200 -30.61 7.82 16.00
CA ASN A 200 -31.94 7.34 15.64
C ASN A 200 -32.39 6.14 16.49
N GLU A 201 -31.68 5.85 17.59
CA GLU A 201 -32.09 4.83 18.54
C GLU A 201 -33.46 5.18 19.14
N GLY A 202 -34.45 4.28 18.95
CA GLY A 202 -35.83 4.49 19.41
C GLY A 202 -36.72 5.33 18.51
N LYS A 203 -36.28 5.68 17.28
CA LYS A 203 -37.12 6.31 16.26
C LYS A 203 -37.40 5.32 15.12
N ASP A 204 -38.66 5.24 14.69
CA ASP A 204 -39.02 4.43 13.53
C ASP A 204 -38.33 4.99 12.28
N ARG A 205 -37.58 4.12 11.58
CA ARG A 205 -36.93 4.49 10.32
C ARG A 205 -37.98 4.68 9.25
N VAL A 206 -38.00 5.85 8.62
CA VAL A 206 -38.92 6.17 7.53
C VAL A 206 -38.20 5.91 6.20
N GLN A 207 -38.93 5.56 5.14
CA GLN A 207 -38.37 5.22 3.83
C GLN A 207 -37.52 6.36 3.20
N SER A 208 -37.64 7.61 3.69
CA SER A 208 -36.77 8.73 3.34
C SER A 208 -35.33 8.60 3.86
N ASP A 209 -35.13 7.84 4.93
CA ASP A 209 -33.84 7.71 5.62
C ASP A 209 -32.91 6.74 4.86
N GLU A 210 -33.47 5.79 4.11
CA GLU A 210 -32.75 4.85 3.26
C GLU A 210 -31.97 5.56 2.14
N ASN A 211 -32.52 6.62 1.58
CA ASN A 211 -31.87 7.44 0.54
C ASN A 211 -30.77 8.37 1.07
N THR A 212 -30.65 8.51 2.39
CA THR A 212 -29.64 9.35 3.04
C THR A 212 -28.46 8.52 3.56
N ALA A 213 -28.71 7.27 3.96
CA ALA A 213 -27.69 6.34 4.48
C ALA A 213 -27.00 5.49 3.41
N LEU A 214 -27.62 5.33 2.23
CA LEU A 214 -27.02 4.57 1.14
C LEU A 214 -26.09 5.45 0.31
N ILE A 215 -24.87 4.94 0.15
CA ILE A 215 -23.81 5.36 -0.77
C ILE A 215 -24.41 6.14 -1.94
N LYS A 216 -24.27 7.47 -1.94
CA LYS A 216 -24.37 8.19 -3.21
C LYS A 216 -23.24 7.63 -4.07
N LYS A 217 -23.61 6.93 -5.14
CA LYS A 217 -22.70 6.63 -6.24
C LYS A 217 -22.21 7.99 -6.74
N ASP A 218 -21.07 8.42 -6.25
CA ASP A 218 -20.26 9.36 -7.00
C ASP A 218 -19.84 8.59 -8.25
N ASN A 219 -20.59 8.82 -9.33
CA ASN A 219 -20.21 8.35 -10.66
C ASN A 219 -18.83 8.95 -11.00
N PRO A 220 -18.00 8.19 -11.75
CA PRO A 220 -16.60 8.55 -12.03
C PRO A 220 -16.44 9.91 -12.71
#